data_AF-A0A3S4ISK9-F1
#
_entry.id   AF-A0A3S4ISK9-F1
#
_cell.length_a   1.000
_cell.length_b   1.000
_cell.length_c   1.000
_cell.angle_alpha   90.00
_cell.angle_beta   90.00
_cell.angle_gamma   90.00
#
_symmetry.space_group_name_H-M   'P 1'
#
loop_
_entity.id
_entity.type
_entity.pdbx_description
1 polymer ?
#
loop_
_entity_poly.entity_id
_entity_poly.type
_entity_poly.pdbx_seq_one_letter_code
_entity_poly.pdbx_strand_id
1 'polypeptide(L)'
;MNDLVRNAREADKVALLLKVWRQRLSYRLVRCAEESKIALSGQADVTARLPFISDDLAVAISQQGLEAALDQPLARILEQVQLALDSAQEKTGCHLSDRRQRPFAID
;
A
#
# COMPACT_ATOMS: atom_id res chain seq x y z
N MET A 1 -12.38 27.53 -0.09
CA MET A 1 -11.04 27.01 -0.45
C MET A 1 -9.94 28.06 -0.37
N ASN A 2 -10.16 29.30 -0.84
CA ASN A 2 -9.19 30.39 -0.64
C ASN A 2 -8.94 30.70 0.85
N ASP A 3 -9.97 30.59 1.70
CA ASP A 3 -9.79 30.74 3.16
C ASP A 3 -8.90 29.65 3.78
N LEU A 4 -8.82 28.46 3.16
CA LEU A 4 -7.97 27.38 3.66
C LEU A 4 -6.48 27.73 3.51
N VAL A 5 -6.11 28.30 2.36
CA VAL A 5 -4.74 28.78 2.12
C VAL A 5 -4.45 29.99 3.01
N ARG A 6 -5.38 30.95 3.07
CA ARG A 6 -5.19 32.20 3.83
C ARG A 6 -4.98 31.97 5.33
N ASN A 7 -5.67 30.99 5.90
CA ASN A 7 -5.62 30.72 7.34
C ASN A 7 -4.59 29.63 7.70
N ALA A 8 -3.90 29.03 6.73
CA ALA A 8 -2.95 27.97 6.99
C ALA A 8 -1.64 28.51 7.56
N ARG A 9 -1.11 27.84 8.59
CA ARG A 9 0.24 28.07 9.11
C ARG A 9 1.32 27.92 8.04
N GLU A 10 1.10 27.01 7.09
CA GLU A 10 1.99 26.74 5.96
C GLU A 10 1.21 26.85 4.65
N ALA A 11 0.86 28.08 4.29
CA ALA A 11 0.03 28.40 3.12
C ALA A 11 0.56 27.78 1.82
N ASP A 12 1.88 27.79 1.62
CA ASP A 12 2.51 27.23 0.41
C ASP A 12 2.27 25.72 0.28
N LYS A 13 2.43 24.96 1.37
CA LYS A 13 2.15 23.51 1.38
C LYS A 13 0.68 23.23 1.07
N VAL A 14 -0.24 24.01 1.64
CA VAL A 14 -1.68 23.88 1.37
C VAL A 14 -2.00 24.20 -0.08
N ALA A 15 -1.35 25.21 -0.67
CA ALA A 15 -1.50 25.53 -2.08
C ALA A 15 -1.07 24.37 -3.00
N LEU A 16 0.04 23.68 -2.67
CA LEU A 16 0.48 22.49 -3.42
C LEU A 16 -0.54 21.34 -3.33
N LEU A 17 -1.06 21.06 -2.13
CA LEU A 17 -2.10 20.03 -1.93
C LEU A 17 -3.38 20.37 -2.72
N LEU A 18 -3.82 21.63 -2.70
CA LEU A 18 -4.96 22.09 -3.48
C LEU A 18 -4.72 21.97 -4.99
N LYS A 19 -3.50 22.22 -5.47
CA LYS A 19 -3.14 22.00 -6.87
C LYS A 19 -3.30 20.53 -7.25
N VAL A 20 -2.76 19.60 -6.46
CA VAL A 20 -2.91 18.15 -6.69
C VAL A 20 -4.37 17.75 -6.82
N TRP A 21 -5.21 18.22 -5.89
CA TRP A 21 -6.63 17.90 -5.87
C TRP A 21 -7.40 18.52 -7.05
N ARG A 22 -7.29 19.84 -7.26
CA ARG A 22 -8.04 20.56 -8.31
C ARG A 22 -7.67 20.13 -9.72
N GLN A 23 -6.39 19.83 -9.94
CA GLN A 23 -5.88 19.42 -11.24
C GLN A 23 -5.86 17.89 -11.41
N ARG A 24 -6.42 17.13 -10.46
CA ARG A 24 -6.52 15.67 -10.50
C ARG A 24 -5.19 14.97 -10.75
N LEU A 25 -4.13 15.44 -10.07
CA LEU A 25 -2.76 14.96 -10.28
C LEU A 25 -2.42 13.66 -9.54
N SER A 26 -3.38 13.06 -8.83
CA SER A 26 -3.17 11.86 -8.01
C SER A 26 -2.54 10.70 -8.80
N TYR A 27 -2.98 10.48 -10.04
CA TYR A 27 -2.39 9.42 -10.87
C TYR A 27 -0.90 9.69 -11.15
N ARG A 28 -0.51 10.94 -11.43
CA ARG A 28 0.90 11.30 -11.67
C ARG A 28 1.73 11.13 -10.41
N LEU A 29 1.17 11.48 -9.25
CA LEU A 29 1.82 11.27 -7.96
C LEU A 29 2.09 9.79 -7.70
N VAL A 30 1.06 8.94 -7.84
CA VAL A 30 1.19 7.49 -7.66
C VAL A 30 2.17 6.89 -8.68
N ARG A 31 2.11 7.32 -9.93
CA ARG A 31 3.04 6.88 -10.97
C ARG A 31 4.49 7.23 -10.63
N CYS A 32 4.76 8.45 -10.16
CA CYS A 32 6.11 8.85 -9.73
C CYS A 32 6.61 8.01 -8.55
N ALA A 33 5.72 7.70 -7.59
CA ALA A 33 6.07 6.79 -6.48
C ALA A 33 6.38 5.36 -6.98
N GLU A 34 5.60 4.85 -7.94
CA GLU A 34 5.83 3.53 -8.54
C GLU A 34 7.15 3.47 -9.32
N GLU A 35 7.43 4.50 -10.13
CA GLU A 35 8.69 4.63 -10.86
C GLU A 35 9.89 4.71 -9.90
N SER A 36 9.73 5.42 -8.77
CA SER A 36 10.76 5.50 -7.71
C SER A 36 10.99 4.14 -7.05
N LYS A 37 9.92 3.38 -6.79
CA LYS A 37 10.00 2.01 -6.25
C LYS A 37 10.76 1.09 -7.20
N ILE A 38 10.45 1.14 -8.51
CA ILE A 38 11.15 0.35 -9.53
C ILE A 38 12.63 0.74 -9.60
N ALA A 39 12.93 2.05 -9.54
CA ALA A 39 14.30 2.55 -9.56
C ALA A 39 15.12 2.03 -8.35
N LEU A 40 14.50 1.97 -7.17
CA LEU A 40 15.12 1.45 -5.94
C LEU A 40 15.40 -0.05 -5.98
N SER A 41 14.83 -0.81 -6.92
CA SER A 41 15.23 -2.20 -7.14
C SER A 41 16.66 -2.34 -7.70
N GLY A 42 17.25 -1.26 -8.23
CA GLY A 42 18.59 -1.26 -8.82
C GLY A 42 19.59 -0.29 -8.16
N GLN A 43 19.16 0.55 -7.21
CA GLN A 43 20.02 1.53 -6.55
C GLN A 43 19.51 1.84 -5.13
N ALA A 44 20.42 2.26 -4.25
CA ALA A 44 20.10 2.50 -2.84
C ALA A 44 19.28 3.78 -2.58
N ASP A 45 19.36 4.77 -3.47
CA ASP A 45 18.74 6.08 -3.28
C ASP A 45 18.18 6.61 -4.60
N VAL A 46 17.02 7.26 -4.54
CA VAL A 46 16.42 7.98 -5.66
C VAL A 46 15.87 9.33 -5.21
N THR A 47 16.01 10.34 -6.06
CA THR A 47 15.34 11.63 -5.86
C THR A 47 14.06 11.67 -6.68
N ALA A 48 12.92 11.52 -6.03
CA ALA A 48 11.61 11.64 -6.67
C ALA A 48 11.27 13.12 -6.86
N ARG A 49 11.31 13.60 -8.11
CA ARG A 49 10.93 14.97 -8.47
C ARG A 49 9.45 15.04 -8.86
N LEU A 50 8.79 16.12 -8.45
CA LEU A 50 7.37 16.35 -8.68
C LEU A 50 7.11 17.64 -9.48
N PRO A 51 7.72 17.82 -10.67
CA PRO A 51 7.64 19.07 -11.44
C PRO A 51 6.20 19.41 -11.87
N PHE A 52 5.33 18.41 -11.99
CA PHE A 52 3.90 18.62 -12.25
C PHE A 52 3.16 19.28 -11.07
N ILE A 53 3.75 19.32 -9.88
CA ILE A 53 3.26 20.04 -8.69
C ILE A 53 4.04 21.34 -8.49
N SER A 54 5.37 21.29 -8.47
CA SER A 54 6.27 22.45 -8.44
C SER A 54 7.66 22.03 -8.91
N ASP A 55 8.38 22.91 -9.62
CA ASP A 55 9.70 22.58 -10.20
C ASP A 55 10.77 22.24 -9.15
N ASP A 56 10.64 22.85 -7.96
CA ASP A 56 11.55 22.67 -6.83
C ASP A 56 11.09 21.61 -5.82
N LEU A 57 9.95 20.94 -6.08
CA LEU A 57 9.46 19.89 -5.18
C LEU A 57 10.12 18.56 -5.51
N ALA A 58 10.96 18.09 -4.60
CA ALA A 58 11.60 16.78 -4.66
C ALA A 58 11.72 16.16 -3.27
N VAL A 59 11.79 14.83 -3.22
CA VAL A 59 12.03 14.07 -2.00
C VAL A 59 13.09 13.00 -2.26
N ALA A 60 14.07 12.90 -1.37
CA ALA A 60 15.01 11.78 -1.37
C ALA A 60 14.34 10.57 -0.74
N ILE A 61 14.39 9.43 -1.42
CA ILE A 61 13.84 8.16 -0.97
C ILE A 61 14.98 7.14 -0.99
N SER A 62 15.25 6.52 0.14
CA SER A 62 16.21 5.42 0.23
C SER A 62 15.50 4.07 0.17
N GLN A 63 16.20 3.05 -0.33
CA GLN A 63 15.76 1.67 -0.32
C GLN A 63 15.46 1.22 1.11
N GLN A 64 16.35 1.51 2.06
CA GLN A 64 16.15 1.20 3.46
C GLN A 64 14.89 1.86 4.04
N GLY A 65 14.62 3.12 3.69
CA GLY A 65 13.42 3.82 4.13
C GLY A 65 12.14 3.21 3.55
N LEU A 66 12.20 2.75 2.29
CA LEU A 66 11.10 2.02 1.67
C LEU A 66 10.89 0.65 2.33
N GLU A 67 11.94 -0.12 2.59
CA GLU A 67 11.87 -1.41 3.28
C GLU A 67 11.22 -1.26 4.66
N ALA A 68 11.68 -0.30 5.46
CA ALA A 68 11.10 -0.01 6.77
C ALA A 68 9.61 0.38 6.69
N ALA A 69 9.19 1.11 5.66
CA ALA A 69 7.79 1.46 5.45
C ALA A 69 6.92 0.24 5.04
N LEU A 70 7.53 -0.81 4.48
CA LEU A 70 6.86 -2.03 4.04
C LEU A 70 6.74 -3.09 5.14
N ASP A 71 7.53 -3.01 6.22
CA ASP A 71 7.53 -4.00 7.31
C ASP A 71 6.13 -4.28 7.87
N GLN A 72 5.39 -3.23 8.27
CA GLN A 72 4.05 -3.39 8.85
C GLN A 72 3.03 -3.92 7.83
N PRO A 73 2.91 -3.36 6.61
CA PRO A 73 2.05 -3.93 5.57
C PRO A 73 2.36 -5.40 5.25
N LEU A 74 3.64 -5.77 5.17
CA LEU A 74 4.06 -7.14 4.88
C LEU A 74 3.66 -8.09 6.01
N ALA A 75 3.89 -7.69 7.26
CA ALA A 75 3.48 -8.48 8.43
C ALA A 75 1.96 -8.76 8.43
N ARG A 76 1.15 -7.75 8.10
CA ARG A 76 -0.31 -7.90 7.98
C ARG A 76 -0.71 -8.87 6.86
N ILE A 77 -0.05 -8.83 5.71
CA ILE A 77 -0.30 -9.76 4.60
C ILE A 77 0.02 -11.20 5.02
N LEU A 78 1.16 -11.42 5.68
CA LEU A 78 1.58 -12.75 6.14
C LEU A 78 0.59 -13.33 7.16
N GLU A 79 0.09 -12.52 8.08
CA GLU A 79 -0.95 -12.92 9.02
C GLU A 79 -2.25 -13.32 8.31
N GLN A 80 -2.68 -12.57 7.30
CA GLN A 80 -3.86 -12.93 6.50
C GLN A 80 -3.68 -14.25 5.74
N VAL A 81 -2.48 -14.50 5.21
CA VAL A 81 -2.15 -15.78 4.57
C VAL A 81 -2.23 -16.92 5.58
N GLN A 82 -1.67 -16.74 6.78
CA GLN A 82 -1.73 -17.78 7.82
C GLN A 82 -3.17 -18.09 8.23
N LEU A 83 -3.99 -17.08 8.48
CA LEU A 83 -5.41 -17.26 8.81
C LEU A 83 -6.17 -18.03 7.71
N ALA A 84 -5.84 -17.76 6.44
CA ALA A 84 -6.46 -18.46 5.31
C ALA A 84 -6.04 -19.95 5.25
N LEU A 85 -4.77 -20.26 5.57
CA LEU A 85 -4.27 -21.63 5.65
C LEU A 85 -4.94 -22.40 6.80
N ASP A 86 -5.01 -21.81 7.99
CA ASP A 86 -5.63 -22.43 9.16
C ASP A 86 -7.13 -22.72 8.91
N SER A 87 -7.84 -21.75 8.32
CA SER A 87 -9.26 -21.90 7.95
C SER A 87 -9.51 -22.99 6.92
N ALA A 88 -8.57 -23.20 5.99
CA ALA A 88 -8.66 -24.26 4.99
C ALA A 88 -8.46 -25.66 5.63
N GLN A 89 -7.60 -25.76 6.64
CA GLN A 89 -7.37 -27.00 7.39
C GLN A 89 -8.57 -27.37 8.27
N GLU A 90 -9.19 -26.40 8.95
CA GLU A 90 -10.41 -26.64 9.75
C GLU A 90 -11.59 -27.15 8.92
N LYS A 91 -11.83 -26.55 7.75
CA LYS A 91 -12.91 -26.97 6.84
C LYS A 91 -12.69 -28.38 6.28
N THR A 92 -11.44 -28.77 6.04
CA THR A 92 -11.11 -30.10 5.54
C THR A 92 -11.17 -31.16 6.66
N GLY A 93 -10.73 -30.81 7.88
CA GLY A 93 -10.82 -31.68 9.06
C GLY A 93 -12.26 -31.99 9.50
N CYS A 94 -13.17 -31.01 9.41
CA CYS A 94 -14.59 -31.22 9.72
C CYS A 94 -15.25 -32.19 8.73
N HIS A 95 -14.91 -32.12 7.44
CA HIS A 95 -15.52 -33.00 6.42
C HIS A 95 -14.99 -34.44 6.42
N LEU A 96 -13.76 -34.69 6.90
CA LEU A 96 -13.24 -36.06 7.09
C LEU A 96 -13.77 -36.74 8.36
N SER A 97 -14.26 -35.97 9.33
CA SER A 97 -14.85 -36.50 10.57
C SER A 97 -16.27 -37.03 10.34
N ASP A 98 -17.03 -36.41 9.43
CA ASP A 98 -18.42 -36.77 9.12
C ASP A 98 -18.58 -37.98 8.18
N ARG A 99 -17.52 -38.36 7.43
CA ARG A 99 -17.54 -39.52 6.54
C ARG A 99 -17.31 -40.88 7.23
N ARG A 100 -16.94 -40.92 8.51
CA ARG A 100 -16.63 -42.18 9.22
C ARG A 100 -17.80 -42.80 10.02
N GLN A 101 -19.01 -42.22 9.94
CA GLN A 101 -20.16 -42.66 10.75
C GLN A 101 -21.38 -43.19 9.95
N ARG A 102 -21.28 -43.49 8.66
CA ARG A 102 -22.40 -44.15 7.95
C ARG A 102 -22.18 -45.67 7.96
N PRO A 103 -23.00 -46.47 8.69
CA PRO A 103 -23.01 -47.90 8.50
C PRO A 103 -23.49 -48.19 7.08
N PHE A 104 -22.77 -49.04 6.36
CA PHE A 104 -23.27 -49.68 5.14
C PHE A 104 -24.48 -50.53 5.53
N ALA A 105 -25.69 -50.00 5.35
CA ALA A 105 -26.88 -50.83 5.28
C ALA A 105 -26.98 -51.34 3.84
N ILE A 106 -26.72 -52.64 3.67
CA ILE A 106 -27.09 -53.40 2.49
C ILE A 106 -28.52 -53.88 2.74
N ASP A 107 -29.45 -53.45 1.90
CA ASP A 107 -30.62 -54.22 1.44
C ASP A 107 -31.13 -53.58 0.13
#